data_AF-A0A6P6DP19-F1
#
_entry.id   AF-A0A6P6DP19-F1
#
_cell.length_a   1.000
_cell.length_b   1.000
_cell.length_c   1.000
_cell.angle_alpha   90.00
_cell.angle_beta   90.00
_cell.angle_gamma   90.00
#
_symmetry.space_group_name_H-M   'P 1'
#
loop_
_entity.id
_entity.type
_entity.pdbx_description
1 polymer ?
#
loop_
_entity_poly.entity_id
_entity_poly.type
_entity_poly.pdbx_seq_one_letter_code
_entity_poly.pdbx_strand_id
1 'polypeptide(L)'
;MERIEGAAVGPCSGSGFLRPLRLHYRQNGVQKSWDFMKTHDSVAVLLFNSSRRSLVLVRQFRPAVYAGEVERCFPGSLAAVGQDGSLELLPALPGSVGVTVELCSGLVDQPGLSLEQVACKEAWEECGYCLAPSDLRWVATYRIELRPSRLSGKHLFY
;
A
#
# COMPACT_ATOMS: atom_id res chain seq x y z
N MET A 1 -11.79 -0.40 13.81
CA MET A 1 -10.86 -0.84 12.74
C MET A 1 -10.78 -2.36 12.60
N GLU A 2 -10.99 -3.14 13.67
CA GLU A 2 -10.75 -4.60 13.65
C GLU A 2 -11.99 -5.45 13.33
N ARG A 3 -13.19 -4.84 13.35
CA ARG A 3 -14.41 -5.50 12.89
C ARG A 3 -14.46 -5.42 11.37
N ILE A 4 -14.12 -6.53 10.73
CA ILE A 4 -14.16 -6.71 9.27
C ILE A 4 -15.22 -7.77 8.98
N GLU A 5 -16.19 -7.43 8.14
CA GLU A 5 -17.31 -8.30 7.76
C GLU A 5 -17.46 -8.30 6.24
N GLY A 6 -17.85 -9.43 5.65
CA GLY A 6 -18.09 -9.53 4.21
C GLY A 6 -16.84 -9.32 3.33
N ALA A 7 -15.66 -9.69 3.82
CA ALA A 7 -14.43 -9.57 3.04
C ALA A 7 -14.48 -10.51 1.82
N ALA A 8 -14.44 -9.93 0.62
CA ALA A 8 -14.44 -10.66 -0.64
C ALA A 8 -13.39 -10.10 -1.59
N VAL A 9 -12.85 -10.95 -2.46
CA VAL A 9 -11.89 -10.57 -3.51
C VAL A 9 -12.53 -10.79 -4.87
N GLY A 10 -12.28 -9.88 -5.80
CA GLY A 10 -12.75 -9.98 -7.17
C GLY A 10 -11.74 -9.37 -8.16
N PRO A 11 -12.07 -9.39 -9.47
CA PRO A 11 -11.26 -8.78 -10.51
C PRO A 11 -10.99 -7.29 -10.24
N CYS A 12 -9.75 -6.84 -10.44
CA CYS A 12 -9.37 -5.42 -10.37
C CYS A 12 -9.39 -4.76 -11.76
N SER A 13 -10.53 -4.84 -12.45
CA SER A 13 -10.73 -4.21 -13.76
C SER A 13 -11.19 -2.74 -13.59
N GLY A 14 -10.60 -1.83 -14.37
CA GLY A 14 -11.04 -0.42 -14.39
C GLY A 14 -10.63 0.43 -13.17
N SER A 15 -9.69 -0.01 -12.34
CA SER A 15 -9.26 0.77 -11.17
C SER A 15 -8.61 2.10 -11.57
N GLY A 16 -9.06 3.19 -10.95
CA GLY A 16 -8.46 4.52 -11.08
C GLY A 16 -7.09 4.65 -10.39
N PHE A 17 -6.75 3.71 -9.51
CA PHE A 17 -5.56 3.75 -8.66
C PHE A 17 -4.48 2.74 -9.07
N LEU A 18 -4.89 1.57 -9.56
CA LEU A 18 -4.02 0.47 -9.93
C LEU A 18 -4.26 0.09 -11.39
N ARG A 19 -3.22 0.07 -12.21
CA ARG A 19 -3.33 -0.36 -13.62
C ARG A 19 -2.29 -1.44 -13.93
N PRO A 20 -2.70 -2.68 -14.22
CA PRO A 20 -1.77 -3.70 -14.69
C PRO A 20 -1.28 -3.34 -16.09
N LEU A 21 0.03 -3.42 -16.30
CA LEU A 21 0.68 -3.15 -17.57
C LEU A 21 1.72 -4.24 -17.87
N ARG A 22 1.93 -4.50 -19.16
CA ARG A 22 2.99 -5.39 -19.65
C ARG A 22 3.98 -4.60 -20.49
N LEU A 23 5.24 -4.59 -20.09
CA LEU A 23 6.34 -4.03 -20.85
C LEU A 23 6.90 -5.10 -21.79
N HIS A 24 6.90 -4.84 -23.09
CA HIS A 24 7.60 -5.65 -24.09
C HIS A 24 8.90 -4.96 -24.48
N TYR A 25 10.03 -5.67 -24.43
CA TYR A 25 11.33 -5.08 -24.70
C TYR A 25 12.31 -6.12 -25.24
N ARG A 26 13.32 -5.65 -25.98
CA ARG A 26 14.44 -6.47 -26.46
C ARG A 26 15.70 -6.13 -25.69
N GLN A 27 16.30 -7.12 -25.03
CA GLN A 27 17.56 -6.97 -24.31
C GLN A 27 18.60 -7.92 -24.90
N ASN A 28 19.71 -7.37 -25.41
CA ASN A 28 20.79 -8.13 -26.05
C ASN A 28 20.28 -9.08 -27.16
N GLY A 29 19.34 -8.58 -27.98
CA GLY A 29 18.73 -9.37 -29.06
C GLY A 29 17.59 -10.30 -28.62
N VAL A 30 17.42 -10.56 -27.33
CA VAL A 30 16.38 -11.46 -26.80
C VAL A 30 15.10 -10.68 -26.52
N GLN A 31 13.98 -11.15 -27.06
CA GLN A 31 12.66 -10.62 -26.75
C GLN A 31 12.22 -11.03 -25.34
N LYS A 32 11.75 -10.06 -24.56
CA LYS A 32 11.31 -10.23 -23.18
C LYS A 32 10.02 -9.47 -22.94
N SER A 33 9.27 -9.95 -21.96
CA SER A 33 8.11 -9.25 -21.42
C SER A 33 8.18 -9.22 -19.90
N TRP A 34 7.71 -8.14 -19.29
CA TRP A 34 7.61 -8.02 -17.84
C TRP A 34 6.31 -7.35 -17.44
N ASP A 35 5.60 -7.96 -16.49
CA ASP A 35 4.36 -7.41 -15.94
C ASP A 35 4.65 -6.52 -14.74
N PHE A 36 3.90 -5.43 -14.61
CA PHE A 36 4.03 -4.50 -13.49
C PHE A 36 2.71 -3.76 -13.25
N MET A 37 2.56 -3.23 -12.03
CA MET A 37 1.43 -2.38 -11.68
C MET A 37 1.85 -0.92 -11.74
N LYS A 38 1.15 -0.10 -12.52
CA LYS A 38 1.23 1.36 -12.41
C LYS A 38 0.33 1.82 -11.27
N THR A 39 0.89 2.60 -10.36
CA THR A 39 0.20 3.23 -9.23
C THR A 39 0.38 4.74 -9.29
N HIS A 40 -0.33 5.47 -8.42
CA HIS A 40 -0.03 6.88 -8.16
C HIS A 40 1.26 7.02 -7.33
N ASP A 41 1.88 8.18 -7.42
CA ASP A 41 2.93 8.57 -6.48
C ASP A 41 2.33 8.79 -5.08
N SER A 42 3.16 8.71 -4.05
CA SER A 42 2.74 8.87 -2.65
C SER A 42 3.79 9.61 -1.84
N VAL A 43 3.37 10.28 -0.78
CA VAL A 43 4.24 10.84 0.25
C VAL A 43 4.20 9.98 1.51
N ALA A 44 5.29 9.96 2.26
CA ALA A 44 5.34 9.37 3.59
C ALA A 44 6.10 10.33 4.52
N VAL A 45 5.59 10.51 5.74
CA VAL A 45 6.09 11.50 6.69
C VAL A 45 6.62 10.80 7.93
N LEU A 46 7.90 11.03 8.23
CA LEU A 46 8.50 10.61 9.49
C LEU A 46 8.24 11.69 10.55
N LEU A 47 7.27 11.45 11.42
CA LEU A 47 6.85 12.40 12.45
C LEU A 47 7.50 12.09 13.79
N PHE A 48 8.26 13.04 14.33
CA PHE A 48 8.81 12.97 15.67
C PHE A 48 8.19 14.02 16.58
N ASN A 49 7.50 13.59 17.63
CA ASN A 49 6.98 14.47 18.66
C ASN A 49 8.08 14.79 19.67
N SER A 50 8.62 16.00 19.61
CA SER A 50 9.73 16.45 20.46
C SER A 50 9.36 16.49 21.94
N SER A 51 8.17 16.96 22.28
CA SER A 51 7.68 17.05 23.67
C SER A 51 7.56 15.69 24.35
N ARG A 52 7.10 14.67 23.61
CA ARG A 52 6.96 13.29 24.10
C ARG A 52 8.17 12.41 23.80
N ARG A 53 9.17 12.94 23.08
CA ARG A 53 10.35 12.22 22.59
C ARG A 53 9.99 10.89 21.92
N SER A 54 8.96 10.90 21.08
CA SER A 54 8.37 9.70 20.50
C SER A 54 8.18 9.82 19.00
N LEU A 55 8.41 8.73 18.28
CA LEU A 55 7.99 8.62 16.88
C LEU A 55 6.48 8.39 16.81
N VAL A 56 5.81 9.08 15.89
CA VAL A 56 4.40 8.91 15.62
C VAL A 56 4.24 7.96 14.45
N LEU A 57 3.48 6.90 14.67
CA LEU A 57 3.11 5.90 13.66
C LEU A 57 1.59 5.82 13.61
N VAL A 58 1.06 5.48 12.45
CA VAL A 58 -0.38 5.23 12.26
C VAL A 58 -0.64 3.74 12.31
N ARG A 59 -1.84 3.39 12.78
CA ARG A 59 -2.32 2.01 12.79
C ARG A 59 -3.53 1.93 11.87
N GLN A 60 -3.41 1.16 10.79
CA GLN A 60 -4.43 1.10 9.74
C GLN A 60 -4.71 -0.33 9.29
N PHE A 61 -5.96 -0.63 8.92
CA PHE A 61 -6.28 -1.89 8.27
C PHE A 61 -5.90 -1.81 6.79
N ARG A 62 -5.05 -2.71 6.33
CA ARG A 62 -4.61 -2.83 4.93
C ARG A 62 -5.24 -4.07 4.30
N PRO A 63 -6.23 -3.92 3.39
CA PRO A 63 -6.94 -5.05 2.80
C PRO A 63 -6.04 -6.07 2.10
N ALA A 64 -4.98 -5.61 1.42
CA ALA A 64 -4.02 -6.51 0.75
C ALA A 64 -3.22 -7.36 1.74
N VAL A 65 -2.92 -6.85 2.93
CA VAL A 65 -2.25 -7.61 4.00
C VAL A 65 -3.21 -8.67 4.55
N TYR A 66 -4.46 -8.28 4.81
CA TYR A 66 -5.51 -9.23 5.24
C TYR A 66 -5.68 -10.38 4.24
N ALA A 67 -5.84 -10.07 2.94
CA ALA A 67 -5.98 -11.08 1.89
C ALA A 67 -4.72 -11.97 1.78
N GLY A 68 -3.53 -11.39 1.95
CA GLY A 68 -2.28 -12.14 2.01
C GLY A 68 -2.21 -13.12 3.19
N GLU A 69 -2.69 -12.71 4.37
CA GLU A 69 -2.77 -13.58 5.54
C GLU A 69 -3.79 -14.70 5.36
N VAL A 70 -4.93 -14.43 4.70
CA VAL A 70 -5.90 -15.48 4.33
C VAL A 70 -5.24 -16.51 3.41
N GLU A 71 -4.57 -16.08 2.33
CA GLU A 71 -3.86 -16.98 1.41
C GLU A 71 -2.74 -17.77 2.10
N ARG A 72 -2.05 -17.14 3.06
CA ARG A 72 -1.00 -17.80 3.83
C ARG A 72 -1.56 -18.90 4.74
N CYS A 73 -2.71 -18.65 5.37
CA CYS A 73 -3.36 -19.61 6.27
C CYS A 73 -4.13 -20.70 5.48
N PHE A 74 -4.66 -20.33 4.31
CA PHE A 74 -5.48 -21.18 3.45
C PHE A 74 -5.02 -21.07 1.98
N PRO A 75 -3.93 -21.76 1.60
CA PRO A 75 -3.37 -21.69 0.25
C PRO A 75 -4.40 -22.03 -0.82
N GLY A 76 -4.45 -21.22 -1.89
CA GLY A 76 -5.43 -21.35 -2.98
C GLY A 76 -6.70 -20.53 -2.77
N SER A 77 -6.89 -19.88 -1.63
CA SER A 77 -8.04 -19.00 -1.35
C SER A 77 -8.19 -17.86 -2.36
N LEU A 78 -7.08 -17.36 -2.92
CA LEU A 78 -7.06 -16.32 -3.95
C LEU A 78 -7.00 -16.89 -5.38
N ALA A 79 -6.67 -18.17 -5.55
CA ALA A 79 -6.51 -18.80 -6.86
C ALA A 79 -7.87 -19.03 -7.57
N ALA A 80 -8.96 -19.09 -6.81
CA ALA A 80 -10.31 -19.30 -7.32
C ALA A 80 -11.00 -18.00 -7.81
N VAL A 81 -10.34 -16.84 -7.74
CA VAL A 81 -10.86 -15.58 -8.29
C VAL A 81 -10.74 -15.62 -9.82
N GLY A 82 -11.82 -16.06 -10.48
CA GLY A 82 -11.96 -16.00 -11.93
C GLY A 82 -12.11 -14.56 -12.46
N GLN A 83 -12.13 -14.40 -13.79
CA GLN A 83 -12.21 -13.08 -14.43
C GLN A 83 -13.54 -12.33 -14.20
N ASP A 84 -14.60 -13.03 -13.78
CA ASP A 84 -15.97 -12.48 -13.71
C ASP A 84 -16.67 -12.64 -12.33
N GLY A 85 -15.99 -13.19 -11.30
CA GLY A 85 -16.63 -13.54 -10.02
C GLY A 85 -15.93 -12.94 -8.79
N SER A 86 -16.71 -12.50 -7.79
CA SER A 86 -16.21 -12.23 -6.45
C SER A 86 -16.27 -13.51 -5.59
N LEU A 87 -15.25 -13.72 -4.77
CA LEU A 87 -15.15 -14.83 -3.84
C LEU A 87 -15.02 -14.30 -2.43
N GLU A 88 -15.90 -14.74 -1.54
CA GLU A 88 -15.75 -14.47 -0.11
C GLU A 88 -14.50 -15.16 0.43
N LEU A 89 -13.72 -14.43 1.23
CA LEU A 89 -12.53 -14.95 1.88
C LEU A 89 -12.94 -15.79 3.08
N LEU A 90 -13.15 -17.09 2.84
CA LEU A 90 -13.52 -18.05 3.85
C LEU A 90 -12.38 -19.04 4.15
N PRO A 91 -12.12 -19.33 5.44
CA PRO A 91 -12.77 -18.76 6.61
C PRO A 91 -12.31 -17.31 6.86
N ALA A 92 -13.22 -16.48 7.40
CA ALA A 92 -12.90 -15.12 7.76
C ALA A 92 -11.90 -15.09 8.92
N LEU A 93 -10.73 -14.49 8.69
CA LEU A 93 -9.76 -14.23 9.74
C LEU A 93 -10.17 -13.00 10.58
N PRO A 94 -9.72 -12.88 11.84
CA PRO A 94 -9.89 -11.66 12.62
C PRO A 94 -9.29 -10.46 11.90
N GLY A 95 -9.98 -9.31 11.87
CA GLY A 95 -9.51 -8.12 11.14
C GLY A 95 -8.13 -7.62 11.59
N SER A 96 -7.72 -7.93 12.82
CA SER A 96 -6.40 -7.60 13.37
C SER A 96 -5.24 -8.13 12.54
N VAL A 97 -5.41 -9.23 11.78
CA VAL A 97 -4.33 -9.78 10.93
C VAL A 97 -4.02 -8.87 9.73
N GLY A 98 -4.95 -8.00 9.34
CA GLY A 98 -4.75 -7.01 8.30
C GLY A 98 -4.29 -5.65 8.83
N VAL A 99 -4.14 -5.48 10.15
CA VAL A 99 -3.77 -4.20 10.74
C VAL A 99 -2.24 -4.03 10.72
N THR A 100 -1.78 -2.96 10.09
CA THR A 100 -0.37 -2.57 10.03
C THR A 100 -0.07 -1.41 10.96
N VAL A 101 1.21 -1.27 11.33
CA VAL A 101 1.77 -0.07 11.94
C VAL A 101 2.76 0.51 10.94
N GLU A 102 2.56 1.76 10.57
CA GLU A 102 3.26 2.37 9.43
C GLU A 102 3.45 3.87 9.63
N LEU A 103 4.22 4.49 8.72
CA LEU A 103 4.36 5.95 8.68
C LEU A 103 3.06 6.57 8.17
N CYS A 104 2.77 7.80 8.61
CA CYS A 104 1.72 8.61 8.01
C CYS A 104 2.03 8.80 6.52
N SER A 105 1.10 8.46 5.64
CA SER A 105 1.36 8.43 4.21
C SER A 105 0.07 8.60 3.40
N GLY A 106 0.19 9.19 2.22
CA GLY A 106 -0.95 9.45 1.35
C GLY A 106 -0.59 9.53 -0.12
N LEU A 107 -1.60 9.37 -0.96
CA LEU A 107 -1.45 9.41 -2.42
C LEU A 107 -1.35 10.87 -2.91
N VAL A 108 -0.53 11.09 -3.93
CA VAL A 108 -0.50 12.36 -4.66
C VAL A 108 -1.54 12.27 -5.78
N ASP A 109 -2.81 12.40 -5.41
CA ASP A 109 -3.95 12.21 -6.32
C ASP A 109 -4.72 13.50 -6.66
N GLN A 110 -4.43 14.59 -5.94
CA GLN A 110 -5.05 15.90 -6.12
C GLN A 110 -4.18 16.81 -6.97
N PRO A 111 -4.70 17.31 -8.11
CA PRO A 111 -3.92 18.19 -8.98
C PRO A 111 -3.68 19.55 -8.31
N GLY A 112 -2.46 20.08 -8.50
CA GLY A 112 -2.10 21.43 -8.06
C GLY A 112 -1.51 21.56 -6.66
N LEU A 113 -1.42 20.47 -5.90
CA LEU A 113 -0.73 20.45 -4.61
C LEU A 113 0.76 20.08 -4.76
N SER A 114 1.63 20.72 -3.99
CA SER A 114 3.02 20.29 -3.82
C SER A 114 3.10 19.04 -2.94
N LEU A 115 4.22 18.31 -3.01
CA LEU A 115 4.43 17.12 -2.17
C LEU A 115 4.36 17.46 -0.68
N GLU A 116 4.88 18.62 -0.29
CA GLU A 116 4.84 19.12 1.08
C GLU A 116 3.42 19.44 1.52
N GLN A 117 2.59 20.03 0.64
CA GLN A 117 1.19 20.31 0.95
C GLN A 117 0.39 19.03 1.14
N VAL A 118 0.62 18.01 0.31
CA VAL A 118 0.01 16.69 0.49
C VAL A 118 0.47 16.10 1.83
N ALA A 119 1.77 16.11 2.13
CA ALA A 119 2.30 15.59 3.39
C ALA A 119 1.73 16.28 4.64
N CYS A 120 1.59 17.61 4.62
CA CYS A 120 0.95 18.38 5.69
C CYS A 120 -0.53 17.98 5.87
N LYS A 121 -1.26 17.79 4.77
CA LYS A 121 -2.66 17.37 4.79
C LYS A 121 -2.81 15.99 5.44
N GLU A 122 -2.01 15.01 5.03
CA GLU A 122 -2.03 13.65 5.61
C GLU A 122 -1.65 13.66 7.09
N ALA A 123 -0.63 14.43 7.49
CA ALA A 123 -0.23 14.55 8.88
C ALA A 123 -1.34 15.15 9.77
N TRP A 124 -2.16 16.05 9.21
CA TRP A 124 -3.33 16.59 9.90
C TRP A 124 -4.45 15.55 9.98
N GLU A 125 -4.81 14.92 8.87
CA GLU A 125 -5.94 13.99 8.77
C GLU A 125 -5.73 12.71 9.59
N GLU A 126 -4.53 12.12 9.52
CA GLU A 126 -4.25 10.84 10.17
C GLU A 126 -3.70 10.98 11.59
N CYS A 127 -2.95 12.05 11.86
CA CYS A 127 -2.21 12.19 13.11
C CYS A 127 -2.56 13.45 13.92
N GLY A 128 -3.36 14.38 13.37
CA GLY A 128 -3.76 15.62 14.04
C GLY A 128 -2.64 16.66 14.19
N TYR A 129 -1.52 16.52 13.47
CA TYR A 129 -0.42 17.50 13.50
C TYR A 129 -0.63 18.56 12.42
N CYS A 130 -0.81 19.80 12.83
CA CYS A 130 -0.86 20.94 11.91
C CYS A 130 0.58 21.40 11.61
N LEU A 131 1.03 21.18 10.38
CA LEU A 131 2.38 21.51 9.91
C LEU A 131 2.31 22.49 8.74
N ALA A 132 3.26 23.41 8.65
CA ALA A 132 3.50 24.18 7.44
C ALA A 132 4.48 23.44 6.51
N PRO A 133 4.42 23.65 5.18
CA PRO A 133 5.40 23.09 4.25
C PRO A 133 6.86 23.38 4.61
N SER A 134 7.13 24.54 5.23
CA SER A 134 8.46 24.94 5.71
C SER A 134 8.98 24.13 6.89
N ASP A 135 8.10 23.42 7.60
CA ASP A 135 8.46 22.54 8.72
C ASP A 135 8.97 21.18 8.20
N LEU A 136 8.69 20.85 6.94
CA LEU A 136 9.08 19.59 6.32
C LEU A 136 10.47 19.69 5.71
N ARG A 137 11.24 18.62 5.88
CA ARG A 137 12.53 18.43 5.23
C ARG A 137 12.45 17.22 4.32
N TRP A 138 12.69 17.42 3.03
CA TRP A 138 12.85 16.30 2.10
C TRP A 138 14.05 15.44 2.50
N VAL A 139 13.84 14.13 2.57
CA VAL A 139 14.87 13.15 2.93
C VAL A 139 15.36 12.41 1.69
N ALA A 140 14.46 11.75 0.98
CA ALA A 140 14.77 10.97 -0.21
C ALA A 140 13.50 10.68 -1.03
N THR A 141 13.71 10.34 -2.31
CA THR A 141 12.71 9.69 -3.17
C THR A 141 13.14 8.25 -3.38
N TYR A 142 12.26 7.30 -3.07
CA TYR A 142 12.52 5.88 -3.22
C TYR A 142 11.41 5.20 -4.03
N ARG A 143 11.72 4.07 -4.66
CA ARG A 143 10.76 3.27 -5.42
C ARG A 143 10.51 1.96 -4.69
N ILE A 144 9.26 1.59 -4.55
CA ILE A 144 8.87 0.29 -4.01
C ILE A 144 8.64 -0.64 -5.21
N GLU A 145 9.58 -1.55 -5.45
CA GLU A 145 9.37 -2.63 -6.41
C GLU A 145 8.37 -3.63 -5.83
N LEU A 146 7.12 -3.53 -6.27
CA LEU A 146 6.13 -4.60 -6.15
C LEU A 146 6.44 -5.63 -7.24
N ARG A 147 7.29 -6.63 -6.96
CA ARG A 147 7.44 -7.76 -7.89
C ARG A 147 6.10 -8.50 -7.98
N PRO A 148 5.49 -8.63 -9.16
CA PRO A 148 4.31 -9.46 -9.32
C PRO A 148 4.76 -10.92 -9.42
N SER A 149 5.14 -11.51 -8.28
CA SER A 149 5.15 -12.96 -8.03
C SER A 149 5.82 -13.22 -6.68
N ARG A 150 5.01 -13.77 -5.77
CA ARG A 150 5.29 -14.16 -4.37
C ARG A 150 5.08 -13.04 -3.35
N LEU A 151 4.03 -13.22 -2.56
CA LEU A 151 4.02 -12.90 -1.13
C LEU A 151 5.29 -13.52 -0.52
N SER A 152 6.37 -12.74 -0.38
CA SER A 152 7.57 -13.19 0.33
C SER A 152 8.12 -12.03 1.15
N GLY A 153 8.17 -12.25 2.47
CA GLY A 153 8.61 -11.28 3.46
C GLY A 153 10.03 -10.78 3.24
N LYS A 154 10.30 -9.57 3.72
CA LYS A 154 11.66 -9.04 3.87
C LYS A 154 12.03 -9.07 5.34
N HIS A 155 13.17 -9.68 5.65
CA HIS A 155 13.84 -9.53 6.93
C HIS A 155 14.70 -8.26 6.85
N LEU A 156 14.41 -7.30 7.73
CA LEU A 156 15.17 -6.07 7.90
C LEU A 156 16.27 -6.33 8.94
N PHE A 157 17.49 -5.97 8.59
CA PHE A 157 18.54 -5.66 9.57
C PHE A 157 18.89 -4.16 9.40
N TYR A 158 19.30 -3.56 10.52
CA TYR A 158 19.26 -2.14 10.89
C TYR A 158 19.56 -1.07 9.82
#